data_AF-A0A955MKZ9-F1
#
_entry.id   AF-A0A955MKZ9-F1
#
_cell.length_a   1.000
_cell.length_b   1.000
_cell.length_c   1.000
_cell.angle_alpha   90.00
_cell.angle_beta   90.00
_cell.angle_gamma   90.00
#
_symmetry.space_group_name_H-M   'P 1'
#
loop_
_entity.id
_entity.type
_entity.pdbx_description
1 polymer ?
#
loop_
_entity_poly.entity_id
_entity_poly.type
_entity_poly.pdbx_seq_one_letter_code
_entity_poly.pdbx_strand_id
1 'polypeptide(L)'
;MRSLFETLDFLGLSPSDIVQLKGFVQPIERAEEARSLMVECFEGSSAPPIVLVEWSSSLPIEIELIATAKGKEIRRGTWGEPLEFITPPGMTPSPVYSKLVYVEEPETILLSGLYGESATDASTQIHRIFESMKEFLSEAGSDLRHLVKATYYVSNDETSSQLNQIRPDYYDPARPPAASKAMVRGVGREGTGIAIDMIAVPNQSQP
;
A
#
# COMPACT_ATOMS: atom_id res chain seq x y z
N MET A 1 -8.29 -6.04 12.67
CA MET A 1 -9.48 -6.23 11.80
C MET A 1 -10.59 -5.22 12.06
N ARG A 2 -11.14 -5.08 13.28
CA ARG A 2 -12.29 -4.19 13.55
C ARG A 2 -12.27 -2.82 12.87
N SER A 3 -11.19 -2.04 13.01
CA SER A 3 -11.08 -0.71 12.38
C SER A 3 -11.11 -0.74 10.84
N LEU A 4 -10.60 -1.81 10.22
CA LEU A 4 -10.69 -2.00 8.76
C LEU A 4 -12.13 -2.31 8.35
N PHE A 5 -12.86 -3.10 9.14
CA PHE A 5 -14.28 -3.39 8.88
C PHE A 5 -15.16 -2.15 9.08
N GLU A 6 -14.87 -1.31 10.07
CA GLU A 6 -15.52 0.01 10.23
C GLU A 6 -15.25 0.91 9.00
N THR A 7 -14.05 0.84 8.42
CA THR A 7 -13.72 1.57 7.19
C THR A 7 -14.48 1.04 5.98
N LEU A 8 -14.66 -0.28 5.87
CA LEU A 8 -15.50 -0.89 4.82
C LEU A 8 -16.97 -0.49 4.98
N ASP A 9 -17.53 -0.58 6.19
CA ASP A 9 -18.91 -0.19 6.46
C ASP A 9 -19.17 1.30 6.17
N PHE A 10 -18.20 2.16 6.48
CA PHE A 10 -18.23 3.57 6.09
C PHE A 10 -18.40 3.73 4.57
N LEU A 11 -17.77 2.89 3.76
CA LEU A 11 -17.88 2.90 2.29
C LEU A 11 -19.14 2.19 1.75
N GLY A 12 -19.91 1.50 2.59
CA GLY A 12 -21.00 0.62 2.16
C GLY A 12 -20.54 -0.77 1.71
N LEU A 13 -19.32 -1.16 2.11
CA LEU A 13 -18.73 -2.48 1.85
C LEU A 13 -18.81 -3.37 3.09
N SER A 14 -18.58 -4.67 2.90
CA SER A 14 -18.58 -5.71 3.93
C SER A 14 -17.30 -6.54 3.85
N PRO A 15 -16.97 -7.34 4.90
CA PRO A 15 -15.81 -8.22 4.87
C PRO A 15 -15.75 -9.15 3.64
N SER A 16 -16.91 -9.57 3.12
CA SER A 16 -17.03 -10.40 1.90
C SER A 16 -16.47 -9.73 0.63
N ASP A 17 -16.28 -8.41 0.63
CA ASP A 17 -15.77 -7.67 -0.53
C ASP A 17 -14.24 -7.59 -0.55
N ILE A 18 -13.58 -8.04 0.50
CA ILE A 18 -12.12 -8.06 0.56
C ILE A 18 -11.62 -9.11 -0.43
N VAL A 19 -10.72 -8.70 -1.32
CA VAL A 19 -10.09 -9.56 -2.33
C VAL A 19 -8.65 -9.94 -1.95
N GLN A 20 -8.03 -9.21 -1.02
CA GLN A 20 -6.71 -9.54 -0.48
C GLN A 20 -6.55 -8.95 0.93
N LEU A 21 -5.89 -9.69 1.81
CA LEU A 21 -5.29 -9.19 3.04
C LEU A 21 -3.77 -9.30 2.96
N LYS A 22 -3.05 -8.30 3.48
CA LYS A 22 -1.62 -8.42 3.80
C LYS A 22 -1.39 -8.02 5.25
N GLY A 23 -0.69 -8.85 5.99
CA GLY A 23 -0.35 -8.64 7.40
C GLY A 23 1.15 -8.63 7.63
N PHE A 24 1.61 -7.73 8.51
CA PHE A 24 3.00 -7.62 8.92
C PHE A 24 3.18 -8.19 10.33
N VAL A 25 3.75 -9.39 10.40
CA VAL A 25 3.77 -10.24 11.61
C VAL A 25 5.16 -10.24 12.22
N GLN A 26 5.24 -10.25 13.55
CA GLN A 26 6.47 -10.54 14.28
C GLN A 26 6.13 -11.35 15.54
N PRO A 27 6.83 -12.47 15.80
CA PRO A 27 7.82 -13.11 14.93
C PRO A 27 7.12 -14.01 13.87
N ILE A 28 7.79 -14.35 12.76
CA ILE A 28 7.15 -15.09 11.66
C ILE A 28 6.65 -16.50 12.04
N GLU A 29 7.19 -17.09 13.11
CA GLU A 29 6.78 -18.40 13.61
C GLU A 29 5.30 -18.41 14.06
N ARG A 30 4.71 -17.25 14.33
CA ARG A 30 3.27 -17.10 14.64
C ARG A 30 2.41 -16.79 13.41
N ALA A 31 2.94 -16.93 12.20
CA ALA A 31 2.21 -16.64 10.97
C ALA A 31 0.90 -17.45 10.83
N GLU A 32 0.92 -18.74 11.16
CA GLU A 32 -0.29 -19.59 11.07
C GLU A 32 -1.34 -19.22 12.13
N GLU A 33 -0.91 -18.78 13.31
CA GLU A 33 -1.83 -18.24 14.31
C GLU A 33 -2.44 -16.91 13.85
N ALA A 34 -1.62 -15.99 13.34
CA ALA A 34 -2.09 -14.73 12.78
C ALA A 34 -3.07 -14.96 11.62
N ARG A 35 -2.76 -15.91 10.72
CA ARG A 35 -3.65 -16.34 9.64
C ARG A 35 -4.98 -16.85 10.18
N SER A 36 -4.94 -17.74 11.17
CA SER A 36 -6.15 -18.34 11.76
C SER A 36 -7.06 -17.26 12.36
N LEU A 37 -6.49 -16.33 13.13
CA LEU A 37 -7.22 -15.20 13.71
C LEU A 37 -7.81 -14.27 12.63
N MET A 38 -7.09 -14.04 11.53
CA MET A 38 -7.63 -13.28 10.40
C MET A 38 -8.81 -14.00 9.74
N VAL A 39 -8.72 -15.33 9.55
CA VAL A 39 -9.79 -16.15 8.96
C VAL A 39 -11.03 -16.18 9.85
N GLU A 40 -10.86 -16.31 11.17
CA GLU A 40 -11.97 -16.30 12.13
C GLU A 40 -12.82 -15.03 12.04
N CYS A 41 -12.24 -13.90 11.64
CA CYS A 41 -12.95 -12.63 11.44
C CYS A 41 -13.97 -12.64 10.29
N PHE A 42 -14.02 -13.70 9.47
CA PHE A 42 -14.94 -13.82 8.33
C PHE A 42 -16.17 -14.70 8.63
N GLU A 43 -16.32 -15.20 9.86
CA GLU A 43 -17.53 -15.86 10.40
C GLU A 43 -18.17 -16.90 9.47
N GLY A 44 -17.36 -17.70 8.77
CA GLY A 44 -17.82 -18.76 7.86
C GLY A 44 -17.97 -18.35 6.39
N SER A 45 -17.74 -17.09 6.05
CA SER A 45 -17.48 -16.65 4.68
C SER A 45 -16.08 -17.10 4.24
N SER A 46 -15.84 -17.27 2.94
CA SER A 46 -14.49 -17.55 2.45
C SER A 46 -13.58 -16.35 2.75
N ALA A 47 -12.55 -16.57 3.57
CA ALA A 47 -11.49 -15.60 3.74
C ALA A 47 -10.76 -15.36 2.39
N PRO A 48 -10.32 -14.13 2.10
CA PRO A 48 -9.54 -13.84 0.91
C PRO A 48 -8.13 -14.44 1.01
N PRO A 49 -7.37 -14.44 -0.09
CA PRO A 49 -5.93 -14.66 -0.02
C PRO A 49 -5.25 -13.74 1.02
N ILE A 50 -4.49 -14.35 1.94
CA ILE A 50 -3.74 -13.65 2.99
C ILE A 50 -2.24 -13.80 2.73
N VAL A 51 -1.57 -12.67 2.54
CA VAL A 51 -0.11 -12.52 2.45
C VAL A 51 0.42 -12.13 3.83
N LEU A 52 1.47 -12.80 4.31
CA LEU A 52 2.13 -12.46 5.57
C LEU A 52 3.59 -12.11 5.31
N VAL A 53 4.04 -11.01 5.92
CA VAL A 53 5.42 -10.51 5.83
C VAL A 53 5.99 -10.47 7.24
N GLU A 54 7.19 -11.01 7.45
CA GLU A 54 7.91 -10.75 8.70
C GLU A 54 8.43 -9.32 8.72
N TRP A 55 8.10 -8.57 9.76
CA TRP A 55 8.68 -7.25 10.00
C TRP A 55 9.35 -7.16 11.38
N SER A 56 10.14 -6.12 11.59
CA SER A 56 10.75 -5.75 12.87
C SER A 56 10.14 -4.43 13.35
N SER A 57 9.15 -4.51 14.22
CA SER A 57 8.41 -3.34 14.71
C SER A 57 8.01 -3.51 16.18
N SER A 58 8.02 -2.42 16.93
CA SER A 58 7.38 -2.36 18.26
C SER A 58 5.87 -2.13 18.18
N LEU A 59 5.34 -1.88 16.99
CA LEU A 59 3.90 -1.69 16.76
C LEU A 59 3.18 -3.05 16.73
N PRO A 60 1.88 -3.07 17.08
CA PRO A 60 1.02 -4.22 16.82
C PRO A 60 1.03 -4.59 15.33
N ILE A 61 0.61 -5.83 15.02
CA ILE A 61 0.42 -6.30 13.65
C ILE A 61 -0.30 -5.23 12.80
N GLU A 62 0.37 -4.78 11.75
CA GLU A 62 -0.25 -3.93 10.74
C GLU A 62 -0.93 -4.82 9.71
N ILE A 63 -2.15 -4.45 9.33
CA ILE A 63 -2.94 -5.18 8.34
C ILE A 63 -3.44 -4.15 7.33
N GLU A 64 -3.22 -4.46 6.06
CA GLU A 64 -3.76 -3.75 4.93
C GLU A 64 -4.67 -4.68 4.12
N LEU A 65 -5.59 -4.10 3.35
CA LEU A 65 -6.52 -4.86 2.53
C LEU A 65 -6.75 -4.19 1.18
N ILE A 66 -7.21 -4.99 0.23
CA ILE A 66 -7.81 -4.53 -1.03
C ILE A 66 -9.23 -5.09 -1.06
N ALA A 67 -10.21 -4.26 -1.41
CA ALA A 67 -11.60 -4.66 -1.54
C ALA A 67 -12.15 -4.29 -2.92
N THR A 68 -13.15 -5.03 -3.40
CA THR A 68 -13.86 -4.73 -4.64
C THR A 68 -15.14 -3.94 -4.37
N ALA A 69 -15.39 -2.92 -5.19
CA ALA A 69 -16.63 -2.16 -5.20
C ALA A 69 -17.63 -2.67 -6.27
N LYS A 70 -17.34 -3.80 -6.92
CA LYS A 70 -18.10 -4.23 -8.11
C LYS A 70 -19.59 -4.43 -7.79
N GLY A 71 -20.43 -3.70 -8.51
CA GLY A 71 -21.88 -3.78 -8.37
C GLY A 71 -22.43 -3.18 -7.07
N LYS A 72 -21.63 -2.38 -6.37
CA LYS A 72 -22.03 -1.68 -5.13
C LYS A 72 -21.98 -0.18 -5.32
N GLU A 73 -22.95 0.52 -4.74
CA GLU A 73 -22.86 1.96 -4.55
C GLU A 73 -21.86 2.24 -3.43
N ILE A 74 -20.83 3.04 -3.73
CA ILE A 74 -19.82 3.42 -2.76
C ILE A 74 -20.16 4.78 -2.20
N ARG A 75 -20.12 4.91 -0.87
CA ARG A 75 -20.20 6.22 -0.22
C ARG A 75 -18.90 6.98 -0.50
N ARG A 76 -18.93 7.80 -1.56
CA ARG A 76 -17.81 8.64 -2.00
C ARG A 76 -17.74 9.96 -1.22
N GLY A 77 -16.59 10.63 -1.32
CA GLY A 77 -16.48 12.04 -0.95
C GLY A 77 -17.29 12.94 -1.87
N THR A 78 -17.22 14.25 -1.63
CA THR A 78 -18.00 15.29 -2.34
C THR A 78 -17.62 15.53 -3.80
N TRP A 79 -16.60 14.86 -4.32
CA TRP A 79 -15.90 15.32 -5.54
C TRP A 79 -16.16 14.47 -6.79
N GLY A 80 -16.72 13.26 -6.67
CA GLY A 80 -17.14 12.47 -7.83
C GLY A 80 -16.01 12.15 -8.83
N GLU A 81 -14.76 12.17 -8.37
CA GLU A 81 -13.60 11.84 -9.20
C GLU A 81 -13.45 10.31 -9.29
N PRO A 82 -12.93 9.78 -10.41
CA PRO A 82 -12.70 8.34 -10.57
C PRO A 82 -11.56 7.79 -9.69
N LEU A 83 -10.81 8.68 -9.01
CA LEU A 83 -9.73 8.35 -8.08
C LEU A 83 -9.80 9.28 -6.87
N GLU A 84 -10.10 8.75 -5.68
CA GLU A 84 -10.23 9.53 -4.45
C GLU A 84 -9.26 9.06 -3.36
N PHE A 85 -8.63 10.01 -2.68
CA PHE A 85 -7.71 9.80 -1.57
C PHE A 85 -8.39 10.22 -0.27
N ILE A 86 -8.83 9.24 0.51
CA ILE A 86 -9.81 9.44 1.59
C ILE A 86 -9.15 9.25 2.95
N THR A 87 -9.40 10.20 3.85
CA THR A 87 -9.13 10.06 5.28
C THR A 87 -10.46 9.79 6.01
N PRO A 88 -10.69 8.57 6.53
CA PRO A 88 -11.91 8.26 7.26
C PRO A 88 -12.12 9.17 8.49
N PRO A 89 -13.38 9.37 8.94
CA PRO A 89 -13.68 10.17 10.12
C PRO A 89 -12.87 9.73 11.36
N GLY A 90 -12.32 10.70 12.09
CA GLY A 90 -11.53 10.44 13.31
C GLY A 90 -10.07 10.07 13.06
N MET A 91 -9.59 10.06 11.81
CA MET A 91 -8.18 9.84 11.47
C MET A 91 -7.48 11.14 11.05
N THR A 92 -6.16 11.18 11.27
CA THR A 92 -5.31 12.30 10.84
C THR A 92 -4.75 12.02 9.44
N PRO A 93 -4.83 12.98 8.49
CA PRO A 93 -4.23 12.83 7.17
C PRO A 93 -2.69 12.82 7.26
N SER A 94 -2.03 12.24 6.25
CA SER A 94 -0.57 12.24 6.14
C SER A 94 -0.14 12.73 4.75
N PRO A 95 0.96 13.50 4.65
CA PRO A 95 1.48 13.95 3.36
C PRO A 95 2.15 12.84 2.53
N VAL A 96 2.39 11.65 3.11
CA VAL A 96 3.17 10.58 2.48
C VAL A 96 2.43 9.25 2.38
N TYR A 97 1.18 9.18 2.86
CA TYR A 97 0.28 8.05 2.62
C TYR A 97 -1.19 8.44 2.84
N SER A 98 -2.08 7.77 2.12
CA SER A 98 -3.52 7.82 2.35
C SER A 98 -3.98 6.68 3.23
N LYS A 99 -5.03 6.89 4.05
CA LYS A 99 -5.66 5.79 4.81
C LYS A 99 -6.48 4.87 3.90
N LEU A 100 -7.06 5.46 2.86
CA LEU A 100 -7.85 4.77 1.87
C LEU A 100 -7.68 5.44 0.52
N VAL A 101 -7.59 4.65 -0.54
CA VAL A 101 -7.70 5.13 -1.92
C VAL A 101 -8.84 4.37 -2.58
N TYR A 102 -9.79 5.10 -3.14
CA TYR A 102 -10.88 4.57 -3.93
C TYR A 102 -10.58 4.76 -5.41
N VAL A 103 -10.83 3.72 -6.20
CA VAL A 103 -10.59 3.68 -7.64
C VAL A 103 -11.85 3.20 -8.33
N GLU A 104 -12.36 4.00 -9.27
CA GLU A 104 -13.42 3.62 -10.21
C GLU A 104 -12.86 3.09 -11.54
N GLU A 105 -11.63 3.48 -11.89
CA GLU A 105 -10.92 3.06 -13.10
C GLU A 105 -10.78 1.51 -13.17
N PRO A 106 -11.34 0.85 -14.20
CA PRO A 106 -11.24 -0.60 -14.34
C PRO A 106 -9.82 -1.10 -14.64
N GLU A 107 -8.95 -0.25 -15.21
CA GLU A 107 -7.59 -0.63 -15.52
C GLU A 107 -6.65 -0.42 -14.34
N THR A 108 -5.78 -1.40 -14.09
CA THR A 108 -4.78 -1.36 -13.02
C THR A 108 -3.41 -1.65 -13.59
N ILE A 109 -2.42 -0.84 -13.20
CA ILE A 109 -1.02 -1.00 -13.54
C ILE A 109 -0.29 -1.59 -12.33
N LEU A 110 0.18 -2.83 -12.48
CA LEU A 110 0.96 -3.51 -11.45
C LEU A 110 2.44 -3.34 -11.76
N LEU A 111 3.17 -2.67 -10.86
CA LEU A 111 4.60 -2.54 -11.00
C LEU A 111 5.26 -3.78 -10.40
N SER A 112 6.24 -4.34 -11.11
CA SER A 112 7.14 -5.32 -10.49
C SER A 112 7.88 -4.66 -9.33
N GLY A 113 8.32 -5.47 -8.36
CA GLY A 113 9.12 -4.96 -7.24
C GLY A 113 10.31 -4.14 -7.73
N LEU A 114 10.40 -2.89 -7.29
CA LEU A 114 11.52 -2.00 -7.58
C LEU A 114 12.50 -2.07 -6.41
N TYR A 115 13.78 -2.14 -6.73
CA TYR A 115 14.84 -2.35 -5.75
C TYR A 115 15.86 -1.23 -5.84
N GLY A 116 16.48 -0.91 -4.71
CA GLY A 116 17.60 0.01 -4.69
C GLY A 116 18.77 -0.54 -5.52
N GLU A 117 19.55 0.36 -6.10
CA GLU A 117 20.75 -0.05 -6.80
C GLU A 117 21.83 -0.50 -5.80
N SER A 118 22.37 -1.69 -6.03
CA SER A 118 23.38 -2.29 -5.14
C SER A 118 24.63 -1.41 -5.05
N ALA A 119 25.28 -1.45 -3.88
CA ALA A 119 26.54 -0.74 -3.59
C ALA A 119 26.47 0.79 -3.72
N THR A 120 25.27 1.37 -3.58
CA THR A 120 25.06 2.82 -3.43
C THR A 120 24.48 3.15 -2.06
N ASP A 121 24.59 4.40 -1.62
CA ASP A 121 23.99 4.84 -0.35
C ASP A 121 22.45 4.86 -0.42
N ALA A 122 21.80 4.88 0.75
CA ALA A 122 20.36 4.79 0.85
C ALA A 122 19.62 5.90 0.11
N SER A 123 20.12 7.14 0.14
CA SER A 123 19.49 8.27 -0.56
C SER A 123 19.55 8.06 -2.07
N THR A 124 20.72 7.68 -2.60
CA THR A 124 20.88 7.34 -4.03
C THR A 124 19.95 6.21 -4.45
N GLN A 125 19.84 5.14 -3.66
CA GLN A 125 18.91 4.02 -3.94
C GLN A 125 17.46 4.51 -4.07
N ILE A 126 17.00 5.34 -3.14
CA ILE A 126 15.62 5.84 -3.10
C ILE A 126 15.34 6.76 -4.29
N HIS A 127 16.22 7.73 -4.57
CA HIS A 127 16.04 8.63 -5.71
C HIS A 127 16.00 7.86 -7.04
N ARG A 128 16.90 6.89 -7.25
CA ARG A 128 16.93 6.08 -8.48
C ARG A 128 15.66 5.25 -8.66
N ILE A 129 15.12 4.69 -7.57
CA ILE A 129 13.81 4.02 -7.61
C ILE A 129 12.72 4.97 -8.08
N PHE A 130 12.63 6.17 -7.52
CA PHE A 130 11.58 7.11 -7.89
C PHE A 130 11.73 7.66 -9.31
N GLU A 131 12.96 7.93 -9.78
CA GLU A 131 13.17 8.32 -11.18
C GLU A 131 12.80 7.20 -12.15
N SER A 132 13.23 5.96 -11.88
CA SER A 132 12.83 4.80 -12.71
C SER A 132 11.31 4.59 -12.70
N MET A 133 10.67 4.81 -11.55
CA MET A 133 9.22 4.71 -11.42
C MET A 133 8.49 5.75 -12.26
N LYS A 134 8.98 7.00 -12.32
CA LYS A 134 8.39 8.03 -13.20
C LYS A 134 8.45 7.60 -14.66
N GLU A 135 9.57 7.03 -15.09
CA GLU A 135 9.75 6.52 -16.46
C GLU A 135 8.76 5.40 -16.76
N PHE A 136 8.70 4.35 -15.92
CA PHE A 136 7.79 3.22 -16.12
C PHE A 136 6.32 3.63 -16.09
N LEU A 137 5.94 4.52 -15.16
CA LEU A 137 4.57 5.03 -15.10
C LEU A 137 4.23 5.83 -16.35
N SER A 138 5.13 6.70 -16.82
CA SER A 138 4.91 7.48 -18.03
C SER A 138 4.73 6.59 -19.26
N GLU A 139 5.53 5.52 -19.39
CA GLU A 139 5.39 4.54 -20.49
C GLU A 139 4.05 3.79 -20.41
N ALA A 140 3.53 3.58 -19.21
CA ALA A 140 2.24 2.94 -18.97
C ALA A 140 1.04 3.92 -18.99
N GLY A 141 1.23 5.18 -19.36
CA GLY A 141 0.15 6.18 -19.39
C GLY A 141 -0.34 6.59 -17.99
N SER A 142 0.57 6.63 -17.02
CA SER A 142 0.32 6.99 -15.62
C SER A 142 1.37 7.99 -15.10
N ASP A 143 1.28 8.36 -13.83
CA ASP A 143 2.26 9.21 -13.14
C ASP A 143 2.17 9.02 -11.61
N LEU A 144 3.06 9.67 -10.87
CA LEU A 144 3.12 9.54 -9.40
C LEU A 144 1.83 9.97 -8.67
N ARG A 145 0.98 10.82 -9.27
CA ARG A 145 -0.31 11.26 -8.70
C ARG A 145 -1.41 10.21 -8.86
N HIS A 146 -1.13 9.14 -9.60
CA HIS A 146 -2.03 8.02 -9.89
C HIS A 146 -1.52 6.70 -9.31
N LEU A 147 -0.54 6.76 -8.41
CA LEU A 147 -0.22 5.66 -7.50
C LEU A 147 -1.35 5.49 -6.48
N VAL A 148 -1.89 4.28 -6.38
CA VAL A 148 -3.04 3.98 -5.52
C VAL A 148 -2.65 3.18 -4.29
N LYS A 149 -1.61 2.34 -4.41
CA LYS A 149 -1.12 1.52 -3.30
C LYS A 149 0.40 1.39 -3.33
N ALA A 150 1.01 1.44 -2.15
CA ALA A 150 2.44 1.25 -1.93
C ALA A 150 2.70 0.28 -0.77
N THR A 151 3.70 -0.60 -0.91
CA THR A 151 4.33 -1.27 0.22
C THR A 151 5.82 -1.03 0.16
N TYR A 152 6.38 -0.43 1.21
CA TYR A 152 7.81 -0.17 1.32
C TYR A 152 8.46 -1.19 2.25
N TYR A 153 9.48 -1.88 1.77
CA TYR A 153 10.34 -2.75 2.57
C TYR A 153 11.69 -2.07 2.74
N VAL A 154 12.09 -1.83 3.99
CA VAL A 154 13.40 -1.24 4.33
C VAL A 154 14.15 -2.20 5.25
N SER A 155 15.45 -2.38 5.08
CA SER A 155 16.22 -3.37 5.86
C SER A 155 17.07 -2.79 6.98
N ASN A 156 17.13 -1.46 7.10
CA ASN A 156 17.88 -0.77 8.14
C ASN A 156 17.30 0.64 8.42
N ASP A 157 17.69 1.19 9.57
CA ASP A 157 17.19 2.49 10.06
C ASP A 157 17.60 3.66 9.18
N GLU A 158 18.81 3.62 8.60
CA GLU A 158 19.29 4.65 7.67
C GLU A 158 18.35 4.76 6.46
N THR A 159 18.05 3.64 5.81
CA THR A 159 17.15 3.58 4.67
C THR A 159 15.73 3.99 5.05
N SER A 160 15.25 3.55 6.21
CA SER A 160 13.94 3.95 6.75
C SER A 160 13.82 5.45 6.97
N SER A 161 14.87 6.08 7.50
CA SER A 161 14.95 7.52 7.76
C SER A 161 15.04 8.32 6.46
N GLN A 162 15.93 7.93 5.55
CA GLN A 162 16.07 8.56 4.23
C GLN A 162 14.76 8.49 3.43
N LEU A 163 14.08 7.34 3.43
CA LEU A 163 12.79 7.19 2.75
C LEU A 163 11.71 8.13 3.33
N ASN A 164 11.73 8.36 4.65
CA ASN A 164 10.80 9.32 5.26
C ASN A 164 11.08 10.76 4.83
N GLN A 165 12.36 11.13 4.68
CA GLN A 165 12.77 12.48 4.31
C GLN A 165 12.53 12.77 2.83
N ILE A 166 12.74 11.79 1.95
CA ILE A 166 12.71 11.96 0.49
C ILE A 166 11.29 11.88 -0.09
N ARG A 167 10.39 11.03 0.46
CA ARG A 167 9.03 10.87 -0.09
C ARG A 167 8.24 12.17 -0.30
N PRO A 168 8.28 13.16 0.61
CA PRO A 168 7.64 14.46 0.40
C PRO A 168 8.08 15.20 -0.86
N ASP A 169 9.30 14.96 -1.37
CA ASP A 169 9.80 15.59 -2.60
C ASP A 169 9.18 14.99 -3.87
N TYR A 170 8.62 13.78 -3.75
CA TYR A 170 8.06 13.01 -4.87
C TYR A 170 6.53 12.97 -4.89
N TYR A 171 5.89 13.09 -3.73
CA TYR A 171 4.44 12.99 -3.62
C TYR A 171 3.76 14.35 -3.59
N ASP A 172 2.62 14.42 -4.29
CA ASP A 172 1.60 15.41 -3.96
C ASP A 172 1.02 15.05 -2.58
N PRO A 173 1.12 15.92 -1.56
CA PRO A 173 0.58 15.63 -0.24
C PRO A 173 -0.95 15.47 -0.22
N ALA A 174 -1.67 15.90 -1.25
CA ALA A 174 -3.09 15.66 -1.42
C ALA A 174 -3.42 14.31 -2.08
N ARG A 175 -2.45 13.67 -2.75
CA ARG A 175 -2.63 12.42 -3.49
C ARG A 175 -1.53 11.38 -3.23
N PRO A 176 -1.11 11.12 -1.97
CA PRO A 176 -0.18 10.04 -1.70
C PRO A 176 -0.90 8.67 -1.75
N PRO A 177 -0.26 7.59 -2.23
CA PRO A 177 -0.89 6.26 -2.29
C PRO A 177 -1.30 5.76 -0.89
N ALA A 178 -2.26 4.84 -0.83
CA ALA A 178 -2.46 4.05 0.40
C ALA A 178 -1.20 3.24 0.67
N ALA A 179 -0.66 3.26 1.89
CA ALA A 179 0.67 2.68 2.09
C ALA A 179 0.93 2.06 3.46
N SER A 180 1.78 1.04 3.43
CA SER A 180 2.43 0.43 4.59
C SER A 180 3.95 0.44 4.41
N LYS A 181 4.69 0.59 5.51
CA LYS A 181 6.16 0.50 5.53
C LYS A 181 6.59 -0.55 6.55
N ALA A 182 7.31 -1.57 6.08
CA ALA A 182 7.82 -2.65 6.91
C ALA A 182 9.35 -2.61 6.98
N MET A 183 9.88 -2.56 8.20
CA MET A 183 11.27 -2.90 8.46
C MET A 183 11.42 -4.41 8.36
N VAL A 184 12.23 -4.92 7.43
CA VAL A 184 12.43 -6.36 7.19
C VAL A 184 13.89 -6.74 7.44
N ARG A 185 14.21 -8.03 7.61
CA ARG A 185 15.61 -8.45 7.79
C ARG A 185 16.48 -8.21 6.54
N GLY A 186 15.87 -8.22 5.37
CA GLY A 186 16.55 -8.00 4.10
C GLY A 186 15.53 -7.95 2.96
N VAL A 187 15.92 -7.31 1.86
CA VAL A 187 15.07 -7.13 0.67
C VAL A 187 15.40 -8.09 -0.47
N GLY A 188 16.20 -9.13 -0.20
CA GLY A 188 16.51 -10.18 -1.18
C GLY A 188 17.55 -9.80 -2.25
N ARG A 189 18.23 -8.65 -2.12
CA ARG A 189 19.35 -8.24 -2.97
C ARG A 189 20.52 -7.72 -2.12
N GLU A 190 21.71 -8.26 -2.34
CA GLU A 190 22.92 -7.84 -1.63
C GLU A 190 23.24 -6.37 -1.93
N GLY A 191 23.72 -5.63 -0.93
CA GLY A 191 24.02 -4.20 -1.04
C GLY A 191 22.80 -3.29 -1.23
N THR A 192 21.58 -3.82 -1.09
CA THR A 192 20.32 -3.08 -1.25
C THR A 192 19.59 -2.94 0.07
N GLY A 193 19.18 -1.72 0.41
CA GLY A 193 18.46 -1.41 1.66
C GLY A 193 16.94 -1.34 1.52
N ILE A 194 16.43 -1.24 0.29
CA ILE A 194 15.02 -0.96 0.00
C ILE A 194 14.48 -1.79 -1.16
N ALA A 195 13.24 -2.25 -1.01
CA ALA A 195 12.39 -2.71 -2.10
C ALA A 195 11.00 -2.09 -1.94
N ILE A 196 10.34 -1.80 -3.06
CA ILE A 196 8.99 -1.25 -3.06
C ILE A 196 8.10 -2.01 -4.03
N ASP A 197 6.83 -2.15 -3.66
CA ASP A 197 5.76 -2.77 -4.44
C ASP A 197 4.64 -1.74 -4.61
N MET A 198 4.16 -1.54 -5.84
CA MET A 198 3.31 -0.41 -6.18
C MET A 198 2.18 -0.84 -7.12
N ILE A 199 1.01 -0.24 -6.89
CA ILE A 199 -0.12 -0.30 -7.81
C ILE A 199 -0.44 1.13 -8.24
N ALA A 200 -0.66 1.31 -9.54
CA ALA A 200 -1.11 2.56 -10.13
C ALA A 200 -2.35 2.34 -11.00
N VAL A 201 -2.92 3.44 -11.45
CA VAL A 201 -3.98 3.49 -12.47
C VAL A 201 -3.55 4.44 -13.59
N PRO A 202 -4.12 4.33 -14.80
CA PRO A 202 -3.88 5.33 -15.84
C PRO A 202 -4.20 6.77 -15.38
N ASN A 203 -3.47 7.76 -15.91
CA ASN A 203 -3.71 9.19 -15.62
C ASN A 203 -4.78 9.83 -16.52
N GLN A 204 -5.27 9.06 -17.48
CA GLN A 204 -6.43 9.37 -18.31
C GLN A 204 -7.24 8.09 -18.43
N SER A 205 -8.55 8.16 -18.16
CA SER A 205 -9.44 7.05 -18.49
C SER A 205 -9.45 6.90 -20.01
N GLN A 206 -9.08 5.72 -20.51
CA GLN A 206 -9.26 5.44 -21.93
C GLN A 206 -10.78 5.45 -22.23
N PRO A 207 -11.21 6.08 -23.33
CA PRO A 207 -12.62 6.17 -23.71
C PRO A 207 -13.26 4.82 -24.01
#